data_AF-A0A6M1MAK7-F1
#
_entry.id   AF-A0A6M1MAK7-F1
#
_cell.length_a   1.000
_cell.length_b   1.000
_cell.length_c   1.000
_cell.angle_alpha   90.00
_cell.angle_beta   90.00
_cell.angle_gamma   90.00
#
_symmetry.space_group_name_H-M   'P 1'
#
loop_
_entity.id
_entity.type
_entity.pdbx_description
1 polymer ?
#
loop_
_entity_poly.entity_id
_entity_poly.type
_entity_poly.pdbx_seq_one_letter_code
_entity_poly.pdbx_strand_id
1 'polypeptide(L)'
;MARIIRKETRKRGFFGKLFKGAFIGFNLLMTLWLVGYLIDVIPKIEQSASSAAKTGGQIGVLFGVGLLCVFWIAGALILGLFTMMTRGSVTVIEERVE
;
A
#
# COMPACT_ATOMS: atom_id res chain seq x y z
N MET A 1 -11.41 -47.23 -15.12
CA MET A 1 -12.13 -46.57 -14.01
C MET A 1 -12.03 -45.08 -14.25
N ALA A 2 -13.13 -44.41 -14.57
CA ALA A 2 -13.10 -42.95 -14.81
C ALA A 2 -12.67 -42.22 -13.52
N ARG A 3 -11.73 -41.28 -13.65
CA ARG A 3 -11.22 -40.48 -12.52
C ARG A 3 -11.66 -39.02 -12.73
N ILE A 4 -12.33 -38.43 -11.74
CA ILE A 4 -12.72 -37.02 -11.75
C ILE A 4 -11.61 -36.22 -11.05
N ILE A 5 -10.98 -35.28 -11.77
CA ILE A 5 -10.01 -34.35 -11.19
C ILE A 5 -10.67 -32.98 -11.09
N ARG A 6 -10.91 -32.51 -9.86
CA ARG A 6 -11.39 -31.15 -9.58
C ARG A 6 -10.19 -30.20 -9.46
N LYS A 7 -10.09 -29.20 -10.33
CA LYS A 7 -9.07 -28.14 -10.25
C LYS A 7 -9.72 -26.80 -9.96
N GLU A 8 -9.52 -26.30 -8.75
CA GLU A 8 -9.96 -24.97 -8.36
C GLU A 8 -8.95 -23.93 -8.84
N THR A 9 -9.34 -23.10 -9.81
CA THR A 9 -8.46 -22.04 -10.33
C THR A 9 -9.08 -20.70 -10.02
N ARG A 10 -8.38 -19.86 -9.24
CA ARG A 10 -8.86 -18.52 -8.88
C ARG A 10 -8.28 -17.48 -9.84
N LYS A 11 -9.04 -17.09 -10.87
CA LYS A 11 -8.61 -16.03 -11.81
C LYS A 11 -9.11 -14.66 -11.33
N ARG A 12 -8.18 -13.73 -11.06
CA ARG A 12 -8.53 -12.30 -10.86
C ARG A 12 -8.85 -11.66 -12.21
N GLY A 13 -9.97 -10.95 -12.30
CA GLY A 13 -10.33 -10.14 -13.47
C GLY A 13 -9.39 -8.94 -13.69
N PHE A 14 -9.52 -8.28 -14.84
CA PHE A 14 -8.70 -7.11 -15.22
C PHE A 14 -8.77 -5.98 -14.18
N PHE A 15 -9.97 -5.59 -13.75
CA PHE A 15 -10.17 -4.58 -12.70
C PHE A 15 -9.46 -4.94 -11.39
N GLY A 16 -9.49 -6.22 -10.98
CA GLY A 16 -8.80 -6.67 -9.76
C GLY A 16 -7.27 -6.68 -9.87
N LYS A 17 -6.70 -6.67 -11.09
CA LYS A 17 -5.26 -6.43 -11.30
C LYS A 17 -4.93 -4.94 -11.24
N LEU A 18 -5.76 -4.09 -11.84
CA LEU A 18 -5.59 -2.63 -11.82
C LEU A 18 -5.59 -2.08 -10.39
N PHE A 19 -6.62 -2.40 -9.58
CA PHE A 19 -6.68 -1.92 -8.19
C PHE A 19 -5.56 -2.48 -7.32
N LYS A 20 -5.14 -3.73 -7.53
CA LYS A 20 -3.97 -4.29 -6.85
C LYS A 20 -2.69 -3.51 -7.22
N GLY A 21 -2.53 -3.18 -8.50
CA GLY A 21 -1.42 -2.36 -8.99
C GLY A 21 -1.43 -0.97 -8.35
N ALA A 22 -2.58 -0.30 -8.35
CA ALA A 22 -2.77 1.01 -7.72
C ALA A 22 -2.48 0.96 -6.21
N PHE A 23 -2.94 -0.08 -5.50
CA PHE A 23 -2.66 -0.28 -4.07
C PHE A 23 -1.15 -0.41 -3.80
N ILE A 24 -0.44 -1.23 -4.58
CA ILE A 24 1.01 -1.40 -4.43
C ILE A 24 1.74 -0.10 -4.79
N GLY A 25 1.38 0.53 -5.91
CA GLY A 25 1.98 1.79 -6.36
C GLY A 25 1.78 2.92 -5.36
N PHE A 26 0.59 3.05 -4.78
CA PHE A 26 0.30 4.02 -3.73
C PHE A 26 1.16 3.77 -2.48
N ASN A 27 1.26 2.53 -2.00
CA ASN A 27 2.09 2.24 -0.83
C ASN A 27 3.58 2.51 -1.08
N LEU A 28 4.08 2.19 -2.28
CA LEU A 28 5.45 2.54 -2.67
C LEU A 28 5.67 4.05 -2.72
N LEU A 29 4.75 4.78 -3.36
CA LEU A 29 4.79 6.24 -3.44
C LEU A 29 4.83 6.86 -2.05
N MET A 30 3.95 6.43 -1.14
CA MET A 30 3.90 6.95 0.22
C MET A 30 5.19 6.63 1.00
N THR A 31 5.77 5.45 0.79
CA THR A 31 7.08 5.09 1.38
C THR A 31 8.19 6.00 0.90
N LEU A 32 8.27 6.20 -0.42
CA LEU A 32 9.25 7.11 -1.02
C LEU A 32 9.05 8.55 -0.53
N TRP A 33 7.80 8.98 -0.37
CA TRP A 33 7.49 10.32 0.09
C TRP A 33 7.89 10.54 1.55
N LEU A 34 7.61 9.58 2.44
CA LEU A 34 8.03 9.64 3.83
C LEU A 34 9.56 9.64 3.96
N VAL A 35 10.24 8.73 3.26
CA VAL A 35 11.70 8.65 3.28
C VAL A 35 12.33 9.93 2.72
N GLY A 36 11.84 10.43 1.59
CA GLY A 36 12.30 11.68 0.99
C GLY A 36 12.10 12.88 1.90
N TYR A 37 10.94 12.96 2.57
CA TYR A 37 10.66 14.00 3.56
C TYR A 37 11.66 13.99 4.72
N LEU A 38 11.93 12.81 5.29
CA LEU A 38 12.86 12.68 6.41
C LEU A 38 14.31 13.00 6.00
N ILE A 39 14.74 12.54 4.83
CA ILE A 39 16.08 12.83 4.28
C ILE A 39 16.27 14.35 4.09
N ASP A 40 15.24 15.07 3.66
CA ASP A 40 15.32 16.51 3.44
C ASP A 40 15.28 17.33 4.75
N VAL A 41 14.43 16.93 5.71
CA VAL A 41 14.13 17.76 6.88
C VAL A 41 15.08 17.51 8.06
N ILE A 42 15.49 16.27 8.32
CA ILE A 42 16.35 15.94 9.48
C ILE A 42 17.66 16.74 9.47
N PRO A 43 18.43 16.81 8.35
CA PRO A 43 19.69 17.56 8.32
C PRO A 43 19.52 19.05 8.61
N LYS A 44 18.40 19.65 8.16
CA LYS A 44 18.09 21.08 8.38
C LYS A 44 17.85 21.39 9.85
N ILE A 45 17.21 20.48 10.56
CA ILE A 45 16.99 20.59 12.01
C ILE A 45 18.33 20.45 12.72
N GLU A 46 19.14 19.44 12.39
CA GLU A 46 20.42 19.21 13.08
C GLU A 46 21.41 20.38 12.92
N GLN A 47 21.46 20.98 11.73
CA GLN A 47 22.32 22.12 11.41
C GLN A 47 21.84 23.45 12.02
N SER A 48 20.63 23.50 12.60
CA SER A 48 20.11 24.74 13.20
C SER A 48 20.95 25.15 14.43
N ALA A 49 21.42 26.40 14.48
CA ALA A 49 22.15 26.92 15.65
C ALA A 49 21.25 27.16 16.88
N SER A 50 19.97 27.41 16.61
CA SER A 50 18.84 27.53 17.54
C SER A 50 18.45 26.27 18.32
N SER A 51 18.67 26.15 19.65
CA SER A 51 18.00 25.10 20.44
C SER A 51 16.47 25.17 20.32
N ALA A 52 15.90 26.38 20.30
CA ALA A 52 14.47 26.59 20.09
C ALA A 52 14.03 26.16 18.67
N ALA A 53 14.86 26.43 17.66
CA ALA A 53 14.61 26.01 16.28
C ALA A 53 14.67 24.47 16.12
N LYS A 54 15.60 23.80 16.81
CA LYS A 54 15.66 22.33 16.85
C LYS A 54 14.40 21.72 17.43
N THR A 55 13.97 22.19 18.60
CA THR A 55 12.75 21.70 19.26
C THR A 55 11.52 21.96 18.40
N GLY A 56 11.36 23.17 17.86
CA GLY A 56 10.26 23.50 16.96
C GLY A 56 10.26 22.66 15.68
N GLY A 57 11.43 22.43 15.09
CA GLY A 57 11.61 21.58 13.92
C GLY A 57 11.23 20.12 14.19
N GLN A 58 11.64 19.56 15.32
CA GLN A 58 11.28 18.18 15.72
C GLN A 58 9.77 18.01 15.90
N ILE A 59 9.12 18.99 16.55
CA ILE A 59 7.65 19.01 16.69
C ILE A 59 6.99 19.09 15.30
N GLY A 60 7.49 19.97 14.43
CA GLY A 60 7.01 20.12 13.06
C GLY A 60 7.11 18.83 12.24
N VAL A 61 8.23 18.11 12.33
CA VAL A 61 8.40 16.78 11.70
C VAL A 61 7.37 15.81 12.23
N LEU A 62 7.14 15.77 13.54
CA LEU A 62 6.18 14.86 14.14
C LEU A 62 4.76 15.08 13.58
N PHE A 63 4.35 16.35 13.44
CA PHE A 63 3.07 16.70 12.81
C PHE A 63 3.04 16.37 11.32
N GLY A 64 4.11 16.68 10.58
CA GLY A 64 4.21 16.37 9.15
C GLY A 64 4.11 14.87 8.87
N VAL A 65 4.90 14.06 9.60
CA VAL A 65 4.84 12.59 9.53
C VAL A 65 3.47 12.08 9.99
N GLY A 66 2.92 12.62 11.07
CA GLY A 66 1.61 12.23 11.60
C GLY A 66 0.50 12.42 10.58
N LEU A 67 0.40 13.59 9.95
CA LEU A 67 -0.55 13.87 8.88
C LEU A 67 -0.35 12.94 7.67
N LEU A 68 0.90 12.77 7.24
CA LEU A 68 1.23 11.88 6.12
C LEU A 68 0.81 10.43 6.40
N CYS A 69 1.02 9.95 7.62
CA CYS A 69 0.58 8.62 8.07
C CYS A 69 -0.95 8.48 8.07
N VAL A 70 -1.70 9.50 8.48
CA VAL A 70 -3.17 9.46 8.42
C VAL A 70 -3.65 9.33 6.98
N PHE A 71 -3.11 10.13 6.05
CA PHE A 71 -3.44 10.03 4.63
C PHE A 71 -3.01 8.68 4.04
N TRP A 72 -1.86 8.16 4.46
CA TRP A 72 -1.38 6.85 4.02
C TRP A 72 -2.35 5.75 4.45
N ILE A 73 -2.68 5.67 5.73
CA ILE A 73 -3.58 4.64 6.27
C ILE A 73 -4.96 4.75 5.62
N ALA A 74 -5.52 5.97 5.50
CA ALA A 74 -6.81 6.17 4.85
C ALA A 74 -6.80 5.73 3.38
N GLY A 75 -5.79 6.15 2.61
CA GLY A 75 -5.66 5.77 1.20
C GLY A 75 -5.44 4.27 1.00
N ALA A 76 -4.60 3.65 1.85
CA ALA A 76 -4.36 2.21 1.83
C ALA A 76 -5.63 1.44 2.21
N LEU A 77 -6.41 1.91 3.18
CA LEU A 77 -7.68 1.30 3.56
C LEU A 77 -8.69 1.34 2.39
N ILE A 78 -8.87 2.50 1.75
CA ILE A 78 -9.78 2.67 0.63
C ILE A 78 -9.38 1.78 -0.55
N LEU A 79 -8.11 1.84 -0.98
CA LEU A 79 -7.60 1.03 -2.09
C LEU A 79 -7.59 -0.47 -1.74
N GLY A 80 -7.34 -0.81 -0.48
CA GLY A 80 -7.38 -2.17 0.04
C GLY A 80 -8.79 -2.77 -0.04
N LEU A 81 -9.80 -2.01 0.37
CA LEU A 81 -11.21 -2.39 0.26
C LEU A 81 -11.61 -2.61 -1.20
N PHE A 82 -11.26 -1.68 -2.11
CA PHE A 82 -11.53 -1.87 -3.54
C PHE A 82 -10.81 -3.09 -4.13
N THR A 83 -9.58 -3.37 -3.67
CA THR A 83 -8.82 -4.56 -4.09
C THR A 83 -9.47 -5.86 -3.59
N MET A 84 -10.08 -5.86 -2.41
CA MET A 84 -10.81 -7.00 -1.86
C MET A 84 -12.15 -7.21 -2.57
N MET A 85 -12.89 -6.14 -2.85
CA MET A 85 -14.17 -6.20 -3.55
C MET A 85 -14.02 -6.71 -5.00
N THR A 86 -12.87 -6.46 -5.62
CA THR A 86 -12.56 -6.92 -7.00
C THR A 86 -11.83 -8.27 -7.04
N ARG A 87 -11.81 -9.02 -5.93
CA ARG A 87 -11.13 -10.32 -5.86
C ARG A 87 -11.92 -11.37 -6.65
N GLY A 88 -11.36 -11.78 -7.78
CA GLY A 88 -12.04 -12.64 -8.78
C GLY A 88 -12.61 -13.96 -8.27
N SER A 89 -13.63 -14.41 -9.01
CA SER A 89 -14.44 -15.61 -8.80
C SER A 89 -13.60 -16.89 -8.87
N VAL A 90 -14.03 -17.90 -8.09
CA VAL A 90 -13.47 -19.24 -8.15
C VAL A 90 -14.04 -19.94 -9.38
N THR A 91 -13.18 -20.40 -10.27
CA THR A 91 -13.59 -21.24 -11.40
C THR A 91 -13.24 -22.68 -11.06
N VAL A 92 -14.27 -23.53 -10.96
CA VAL A 92 -14.10 -24.98 -10.78
C VAL A 92 -14.03 -25.61 -12.16
N ILE A 93 -12.91 -26.24 -12.49
CA ILE A 93 -12.74 -27.01 -13.73
C ILE A 93 -12.84 -28.49 -13.35
N GLU A 94 -13.80 -29.19 -13.94
CA GLU A 94 -13.99 -30.63 -13.79
C GLU A 94 -13.49 -31.31 -15.07
N GLU A 95 -12.41 -32.09 -14.96
CA GLU A 95 -11.87 -32.86 -16.07
C GLU A 95 -12.20 -34.34 -15.87
N ARG A 96 -12.87 -34.94 -16.85
CA ARG A 96 -13.18 -36.37 -16.89
C ARG A 96 -12.11 -37.06 -17.73
N VAL A 97 -11.24 -37.81 -17.07
CA VAL A 97 -10.18 -38.61 -17.72
C VAL A 97 -10.69 -40.05 -17.82
N GLU A 98 -10.85 -40.54 -19.05
CA GLU A 98 -11.21 -41.94 -19.37
C GLU A 98 -9.99 -42.85 -19.43
#